data_AF-A0A7Z7QMX6-F1
#
_entry.id   AF-A0A7Z7QMX6-F1
#
_cell.length_a   1.000
_cell.length_b   1.000
_cell.length_c   1.000
_cell.angle_alpha   90.00
_cell.angle_beta   90.00
_cell.angle_gamma   90.00
#
_symmetry.space_group_name_H-M   'P 1'
#
loop_
_entity.id
_entity.type
_entity.pdbx_description
1 polymer ?
#
loop_
_entity_poly.entity_id
_entity_poly.type
_entity_poly.pdbx_seq_one_letter_code
_entity_poly.pdbx_strand_id
1 'polypeptide(L)'
;MKRRLNSISQSKKKAPASEKKKTPQVPKDPSKIVGVLEIPSVDIKEAVYPGPATPEQLNRGVSFAEGDETLDQQNISIAGHTDYTLNYQFTNLHKAKKGAKATFKIGDETRRYKITSIKDVKPEQVEVLDEMKKKKDQLTLITCDDYDENTGQWLTRKIYVAEQVA
;
A
#
# COMPACT_ATOMS: atom_id res chain seq x y z
N MET A 1 -0.51 -71.37 -19.20
CA MET A 1 -1.09 -70.19 -19.86
C MET A 1 -2.34 -69.76 -19.09
N LYS A 2 -2.32 -68.57 -18.45
CA LYS A 2 -3.43 -67.90 -17.70
C LYS A 2 -3.92 -68.67 -16.45
N ARG A 3 -4.12 -68.07 -15.26
CA ARG A 3 -4.97 -66.92 -14.94
C ARG A 3 -4.53 -66.23 -13.63
N ARG A 4 -4.85 -64.93 -13.57
CA ARG A 4 -4.65 -63.93 -12.49
C ARG A 4 -5.43 -64.22 -11.20
N LEU A 5 -5.02 -63.59 -10.08
CA LEU A 5 -5.80 -62.69 -9.18
C LEU A 5 -4.90 -62.25 -7.99
N ASN A 6 -4.30 -61.05 -8.00
CA ASN A 6 -4.70 -59.82 -7.28
C ASN A 6 -5.05 -59.95 -5.77
N SER A 7 -4.33 -59.23 -4.90
CA SER A 7 -4.94 -58.17 -4.07
C SER A 7 -3.94 -57.32 -3.26
N ILE A 8 -3.99 -56.01 -3.56
CA ILE A 8 -4.04 -54.86 -2.64
C ILE A 8 -2.78 -54.57 -1.78
N SER A 9 -1.90 -53.70 -2.31
CA SER A 9 -1.06 -52.85 -1.47
C SER A 9 -1.86 -51.61 -1.04
N GLN A 10 -1.98 -51.41 0.26
CA GLN A 10 -2.59 -50.22 0.85
C GLN A 10 -1.72 -48.99 0.57
N SER A 11 -2.23 -48.05 -0.22
CA SER A 11 -1.66 -46.72 -0.35
C SER A 11 -1.91 -45.93 0.94
N LYS A 12 -0.87 -45.73 1.74
CA LYS A 12 -0.86 -44.73 2.82
C LYS A 12 -1.09 -43.34 2.21
N LYS A 13 -2.28 -42.75 2.45
CA LYS A 13 -2.54 -41.33 2.21
C LYS A 13 -1.58 -40.50 3.06
N LYS A 14 -0.68 -39.78 2.38
CA LYS A 14 0.18 -38.76 2.98
C LYS A 14 -0.69 -37.51 3.17
N ALA A 15 -0.81 -37.03 4.41
CA ALA A 15 -1.46 -35.75 4.71
C ALA A 15 -0.74 -34.60 3.97
N PRO A 16 -1.45 -33.57 3.48
CA PRO A 16 -0.81 -32.45 2.81
C PRO A 16 0.07 -31.70 3.80
N ALA A 17 1.29 -31.38 3.36
CA ALA A 17 2.24 -30.58 4.10
C ALA A 17 1.65 -29.17 4.30
N SER A 18 1.66 -28.70 5.55
CA SER A 18 1.38 -27.31 5.93
C SER A 18 2.20 -26.36 5.05
N GLU A 19 1.53 -25.66 4.12
CA GLU A 19 2.12 -24.52 3.42
C GLU A 19 2.48 -23.46 4.46
N LYS A 20 3.79 -23.21 4.62
CA LYS A 20 4.27 -22.08 5.43
C LYS A 20 3.79 -20.81 4.73
N LYS A 21 2.87 -20.06 5.35
CA LYS A 21 2.55 -18.69 4.94
C LYS A 21 3.86 -17.91 4.87
N LYS A 22 4.31 -17.55 3.67
CA LYS A 22 5.46 -16.66 3.47
C LYS A 22 5.02 -15.27 3.91
N THR A 23 5.82 -14.61 4.76
CA THR A 23 5.65 -13.20 5.09
C THR A 23 5.67 -12.38 3.79
N PRO A 24 4.75 -11.41 3.59
CA PRO A 24 4.76 -10.62 2.38
C PRO A 24 6.04 -9.80 2.28
N GLN A 25 6.61 -9.71 1.08
CA GLN A 25 7.81 -8.91 0.78
C GLN A 25 7.51 -7.98 -0.38
N VAL A 26 8.19 -6.83 -0.39
CA VAL A 26 8.17 -5.89 -1.51
C VAL A 26 8.76 -6.58 -2.75
N PRO A 27 8.04 -6.61 -3.89
CA PRO A 27 8.58 -7.18 -5.12
C PRO A 27 9.82 -6.42 -5.59
N LYS A 28 10.85 -7.15 -6.04
CA LYS A 28 12.06 -6.56 -6.64
C LYS A 28 11.82 -6.01 -8.06
N ASP A 29 10.80 -6.54 -8.73
CA ASP A 29 10.41 -6.11 -10.07
C ASP A 29 9.50 -4.87 -9.94
N PRO A 30 9.94 -3.68 -10.40
CA PRO A 30 9.16 -2.45 -10.28
C PRO A 30 7.88 -2.48 -11.10
N SER A 31 7.71 -3.46 -11.99
CA SER A 31 6.49 -3.65 -12.75
C SER A 31 5.37 -4.38 -11.99
N LYS A 32 5.69 -5.02 -10.87
CA LYS A 32 4.73 -5.71 -10.02
C LYS A 32 4.17 -4.78 -8.96
N ILE A 33 2.93 -5.04 -8.57
CA ILE A 33 2.31 -4.34 -7.45
C ILE A 33 2.70 -5.01 -6.14
N VAL A 34 2.91 -4.20 -5.10
CA VAL A 34 3.05 -4.64 -3.71
C VAL A 34 1.70 -5.12 -3.18
N GLY A 35 0.64 -4.37 -3.49
CA GLY A 35 -0.68 -4.61 -2.95
C GLY A 35 -1.72 -3.63 -3.48
N VAL A 36 -2.88 -3.61 -2.84
CA VAL A 36 -4.00 -2.73 -3.18
C VAL A 36 -4.41 -1.91 -1.96
N LEU A 37 -4.41 -0.60 -2.10
CA LEU A 37 -4.87 0.35 -1.09
C LEU A 37 -6.34 0.72 -1.37
N GLU A 38 -7.19 0.60 -0.35
CA GLU A 38 -8.62 0.92 -0.44
C GLU A 38 -9.03 1.93 0.64
N ILE A 39 -9.71 3.01 0.24
CA ILE A 39 -10.33 3.99 1.14
C ILE A 39 -11.79 4.21 0.69
N PRO A 40 -12.73 3.36 1.14
CA PRO A 40 -14.07 3.30 0.58
C PRO A 40 -14.88 4.60 0.70
N SER A 41 -14.64 5.41 1.73
CA SER A 41 -15.39 6.66 1.95
C SER A 41 -15.15 7.71 0.86
N VAL A 42 -14.12 7.54 0.03
CA VAL A 42 -13.74 8.47 -1.04
C VAL A 42 -13.48 7.75 -2.37
N ASP A 43 -13.95 6.51 -2.50
CA ASP A 43 -13.85 5.69 -3.72
C ASP A 43 -12.42 5.55 -4.26
N ILE A 44 -11.44 5.39 -3.35
CA ILE A 44 -10.05 5.10 -3.72
C ILE A 44 -9.83 3.60 -3.66
N LYS A 45 -9.37 3.01 -4.77
CA LYS A 45 -8.90 1.63 -4.87
C LYS A 45 -7.73 1.57 -5.84
N GLU A 46 -6.51 1.63 -5.31
CA GLU A 46 -5.30 1.85 -6.10
C GLU A 46 -4.29 0.72 -5.92
N ALA A 47 -3.63 0.38 -7.03
CA ALA A 47 -2.48 -0.50 -7.04
C ALA A 47 -1.26 0.25 -6.48
N VAL A 48 -0.60 -0.34 -5.48
CA VAL A 48 0.61 0.22 -4.86
C VAL A 48 1.84 -0.43 -5.50
N TYR A 49 2.70 0.38 -6.12
CA TYR A 49 3.96 -0.06 -6.72
C TYR A 49 5.15 0.12 -5.75
N PRO A 50 6.19 -0.71 -5.87
CA PRO A 50 7.40 -0.59 -5.06
C PRO A 50 8.29 0.56 -5.53
N GLY A 51 9.23 0.96 -4.67
CA GLY A 51 10.22 2.00 -4.96
C GLY A 51 9.66 3.42 -4.83
N PRO A 52 10.53 4.43 -5.00
CA PRO A 52 10.21 5.80 -4.64
C PRO A 52 9.22 6.42 -5.62
N ALA A 53 8.51 7.45 -5.14
CA ALA A 53 7.51 8.20 -5.89
C ALA A 53 8.13 9.11 -6.95
N THR A 54 8.59 8.50 -8.05
CA THR A 54 9.06 9.21 -9.24
C THR A 54 7.90 9.51 -10.19
N PRO A 55 8.02 10.52 -11.07
CA PRO A 55 6.99 10.78 -12.10
C PRO A 55 6.68 9.55 -12.96
N GLU A 56 7.69 8.73 -13.27
CA GLU A 56 7.51 7.50 -14.04
C GLU A 56 6.66 6.47 -13.28
N GLN A 57 6.90 6.28 -11.98
CA GLN A 57 6.11 5.36 -11.17
C GLN A 57 4.70 5.87 -10.91
N LEU A 58 4.56 7.16 -10.63
CA LEU A 58 3.26 7.78 -10.40
C LEU A 58 2.40 7.85 -11.67
N ASN A 59 2.96 7.71 -12.87
CA ASN A 59 2.14 7.51 -14.09
C ASN A 59 1.39 6.16 -14.10
N ARG A 60 1.77 5.21 -13.25
CA ARG A 60 1.26 3.83 -13.27
C ARG A 60 0.25 3.55 -12.16
N GLY A 61 0.24 4.37 -11.11
CA GLY A 61 -0.55 4.19 -9.90
C GLY A 61 0.09 4.92 -8.74
N VAL A 62 -0.28 4.55 -7.52
CA VAL A 62 0.41 5.04 -6.33
C VAL A 62 1.66 4.19 -6.06
N SER A 63 2.66 4.74 -5.40
CA SER A 63 3.89 4.02 -5.05
C SER A 63 4.29 4.29 -3.60
N PHE A 64 5.30 3.57 -3.10
CA PHE A 64 5.95 4.01 -1.88
C PHE A 64 6.57 5.41 -2.04
N ALA A 65 6.67 6.14 -0.94
CA ALA A 65 7.30 7.45 -0.93
C ALA A 65 8.82 7.30 -1.07
N GLU A 66 9.41 6.35 -0.34
CA GLU A 66 10.86 6.12 -0.28
C GLU A 66 11.27 4.84 -1.01
N GLY A 67 12.56 4.76 -1.36
CA GLY A 67 13.08 3.67 -2.19
C GLY A 67 13.44 2.40 -1.43
N ASP A 68 13.82 2.55 -0.15
CA ASP A 68 14.15 1.49 0.79
C ASP A 68 12.96 1.07 1.65
N GLU A 69 11.75 1.51 1.29
CA GLU A 69 10.53 1.22 2.02
C GLU A 69 10.23 -0.30 2.07
N THR A 70 9.90 -0.81 3.24
CA THR A 70 9.57 -2.23 3.49
C THR A 70 8.23 -2.39 4.23
N LEU A 71 7.69 -3.60 4.19
CA LEU A 71 6.40 -3.90 4.83
C LEU A 71 6.49 -4.14 6.34
N ASP A 72 7.69 -4.16 6.89
CA ASP A 72 7.98 -4.34 8.32
C ASP A 72 8.32 -3.02 9.04
N GLN A 73 8.37 -1.91 8.30
CA GLN A 73 8.49 -0.57 8.86
C GLN A 73 7.30 -0.19 9.73
N GLN A 74 7.56 0.63 10.76
CA GLN A 74 6.49 1.13 11.61
C GLN A 74 5.67 2.15 10.85
N ASN A 75 6.25 2.95 9.95
CA ASN A 75 5.52 3.83 9.06
C ASN A 75 5.67 3.37 7.61
N ILE A 76 4.57 3.00 6.96
CA ILE A 76 4.55 2.78 5.51
C ILE A 76 4.08 4.06 4.83
N SER A 77 4.90 4.65 3.98
CA SER A 77 4.57 5.87 3.26
C SER A 77 4.20 5.60 1.80
N ILE A 78 3.03 6.07 1.36
CA ILE A 78 2.52 5.91 -0.01
C ILE A 78 2.21 7.28 -0.59
N ALA A 79 2.70 7.53 -1.80
CA ALA A 79 2.45 8.75 -2.56
C ALA A 79 1.61 8.51 -3.80
N GLY A 80 0.79 9.50 -4.16
CA GLY A 80 -0.06 9.48 -5.35
C GLY A 80 -0.39 10.89 -5.84
N HIS A 81 -0.64 11.04 -7.14
CA HIS A 81 -1.08 12.30 -7.72
C HIS A 81 -2.48 12.68 -7.27
N THR A 82 -2.70 13.99 -7.28
CA THR A 82 -4.02 14.62 -7.30
C THR A 82 -4.14 15.34 -8.63
N ASP A 83 -5.13 14.95 -9.43
CA ASP A 83 -5.50 15.63 -10.67
C ASP A 83 -7.02 15.70 -10.73
N TYR A 84 -7.59 16.87 -10.45
CA TYR A 84 -9.05 17.03 -10.38
C TYR A 84 -9.77 16.85 -11.73
N THR A 85 -9.04 16.78 -12.84
CA THR A 85 -9.61 16.42 -14.15
C THR A 85 -9.82 14.92 -14.32
N LEU A 86 -9.16 14.10 -13.48
CA LEU A 86 -9.18 12.65 -13.52
C LEU A 86 -9.63 12.08 -12.17
N ASN A 87 -10.63 11.20 -12.12
CA ASN A 87 -10.98 10.49 -10.87
C ASN A 87 -10.01 9.32 -10.60
N TYR A 88 -8.73 9.61 -10.47
CA TYR A 88 -7.65 8.62 -10.37
C TYR A 88 -6.70 8.91 -9.19
N GLN A 89 -6.08 7.88 -8.64
CA GLN A 89 -5.12 7.94 -7.52
C GLN A 89 -5.69 8.62 -6.27
N PHE A 90 -5.03 9.68 -5.81
CA PHE A 90 -5.39 10.37 -4.57
C PHE A 90 -6.21 11.63 -4.83
N THR A 91 -6.72 11.82 -6.04
CA THR A 91 -7.59 12.95 -6.40
C THR A 91 -8.75 13.13 -5.41
N ASN A 92 -9.42 12.05 -5.01
CA ASN A 92 -10.53 12.12 -4.06
C ASN A 92 -10.12 12.10 -2.58
N LEU A 93 -8.82 12.01 -2.28
CA LEU A 93 -8.32 11.87 -0.91
C LEU A 93 -8.67 13.10 -0.05
N HIS A 94 -8.75 14.29 -0.65
CA HIS A 94 -9.23 15.53 -0.01
C HIS A 94 -10.62 15.43 0.63
N LYS A 95 -11.46 14.48 0.18
CA LYS A 95 -12.80 14.24 0.75
C LYS A 95 -12.76 13.36 2.00
N ALA A 96 -11.60 12.75 2.30
CA ALA A 96 -11.45 11.84 3.42
C ALA A 96 -11.40 12.62 4.73
N LYS A 97 -12.01 12.07 5.77
CA LYS A 97 -12.09 12.71 7.09
C LYS A 97 -11.36 11.86 8.12
N LYS A 98 -10.98 12.50 9.23
CA LYS A 98 -10.53 11.77 10.43
C LYS A 98 -11.57 10.71 10.78
N GLY A 99 -11.09 9.50 11.02
CA GLY A 99 -11.89 8.32 11.28
C GLY A 99 -12.25 7.48 10.06
N ALA A 100 -11.95 7.93 8.84
CA ALA A 100 -12.08 7.11 7.64
C ALA A 100 -11.20 5.86 7.72
N LYS A 101 -11.68 4.76 7.14
CA LYS A 101 -10.98 3.48 7.11
C LYS A 101 -10.12 3.41 5.86
N ALA A 102 -8.87 2.99 6.03
CA ALA A 102 -7.98 2.62 4.93
C ALA A 102 -7.61 1.14 5.10
N THR A 103 -7.54 0.40 4.00
CA THR A 103 -7.16 -1.01 4.00
C THR A 103 -6.05 -1.24 2.99
N PHE A 104 -4.95 -1.87 3.42
CA PHE A 104 -3.88 -2.25 2.52
C PHE A 104 -3.83 -3.78 2.41
N LYS A 105 -4.17 -4.30 1.23
CA LYS A 105 -4.20 -5.74 0.93
C LYS A 105 -2.90 -6.14 0.27
N ILE A 106 -2.16 -7.04 0.89
CA ILE A 106 -0.83 -7.47 0.46
C ILE A 106 -0.80 -9.01 0.43
N GLY A 107 -0.94 -9.59 -0.77
CA GLY A 107 -1.13 -11.04 -0.88
C GLY A 107 -2.35 -11.51 -0.07
N ASP A 108 -2.13 -12.42 0.88
CA ASP A 108 -3.17 -12.93 1.79
C ASP A 108 -3.32 -12.08 3.07
N GLU A 109 -2.50 -11.05 3.25
CA GLU A 109 -2.54 -10.16 4.41
C GLU A 109 -3.43 -8.94 4.12
N THR A 110 -4.19 -8.51 5.13
CA THR A 110 -5.03 -7.32 5.04
C THR A 110 -4.81 -6.48 6.28
N ARG A 111 -4.08 -5.37 6.12
CA ARG A 111 -3.83 -4.39 7.18
C ARG A 111 -4.92 -3.34 7.18
N ARG A 112 -5.48 -3.07 8.36
CA ARG A 112 -6.59 -2.11 8.51
C ARG A 112 -6.14 -0.92 9.31
N TYR A 113 -6.36 0.26 8.76
CA TYR A 113 -5.97 1.53 9.35
C TYR A 113 -7.17 2.45 9.51
N LYS A 114 -7.03 3.42 10.41
CA LYS A 114 -7.99 4.52 10.60
C LYS A 114 -7.26 5.84 10.56
N ILE A 115 -7.71 6.77 9.71
CA ILE A 115 -7.11 8.11 9.61
C ILE A 115 -7.27 8.84 10.94
N THR A 116 -6.16 9.26 11.54
CA THR A 116 -6.13 9.97 12.83
C THR A 116 -5.73 11.44 12.66
N SER A 117 -4.92 11.75 11.65
CA SER A 117 -4.46 13.11 11.37
C SER A 117 -4.48 13.42 9.88
N ILE A 118 -4.74 14.70 9.57
CA ILE A 118 -4.69 15.28 8.22
C ILE A 118 -3.97 16.62 8.39
N LYS A 119 -2.93 16.89 7.59
CA LYS A 119 -2.11 18.10 7.69
C LYS A 119 -1.65 18.55 6.30
N ASP A 120 -1.49 19.85 6.15
CA ASP A 120 -0.79 20.44 5.01
C ASP A 120 0.65 20.73 5.43
N VAL A 121 1.60 20.34 4.59
CA VAL A 121 3.04 20.51 4.81
C VAL A 121 3.70 21.10 3.58
N LYS A 122 4.82 21.77 3.78
CA LYS A 122 5.68 22.20 2.68
C LYS A 122 6.42 21.02 2.06
N PRO A 123 6.81 21.11 0.78
CA PRO A 123 7.56 20.05 0.12
C PRO A 123 8.86 19.65 0.84
N GLU A 124 9.49 20.54 1.58
CA GLU A 124 10.76 20.27 2.26
C GLU A 124 10.57 19.52 3.60
N GLN A 125 9.34 19.40 4.10
CA GLN A 125 9.04 18.79 5.40
C GLN A 125 8.97 17.26 5.32
N VAL A 126 10.12 16.62 5.11
CA VAL A 126 10.25 15.15 4.99
C VAL A 126 10.11 14.41 6.33
N GLU A 127 10.21 15.10 7.46
CA GLU A 127 10.09 14.54 8.83
C GLU A 127 8.76 13.79 9.09
N VAL A 128 7.76 13.98 8.23
CA VAL A 128 6.49 13.23 8.30
C VAL A 128 6.61 11.77 7.85
N LEU A 129 7.70 11.42 7.17
CA LEU A 129 8.02 10.07 6.72
C LEU A 129 8.72 9.26 7.82
N ASP A 130 9.36 9.95 8.77
CA ASP A 130 10.22 9.35 9.78
C ASP A 130 9.50 8.30 10.64
N GLU A 131 10.22 7.24 10.95
CA GLU A 131 9.82 6.21 11.90
C GLU A 131 9.64 6.79 13.31
N MET A 132 8.51 6.50 13.95
CA MET A 132 8.28 6.88 15.34
C MET A 132 8.63 5.76 16.31
N LYS A 133 9.15 6.11 17.49
CA LYS A 133 9.34 5.19 18.63
C LYS A 133 8.01 4.75 19.29
N LYS A 134 6.95 4.54 18.52
CA LYS A 134 5.61 4.14 18.99
C LYS A 134 5.30 2.71 18.55
N LYS A 135 4.44 2.04 19.32
CA LYS A 135 4.07 0.62 19.11
C LYS A 135 3.05 0.37 17.99
N LYS A 136 2.40 1.40 17.44
CA LYS A 136 1.35 1.19 16.43
C LYS A 136 1.90 1.45 15.05
N ASP A 137 1.74 0.50 14.16
CA ASP A 137 2.08 0.67 12.76
C ASP A 137 1.20 1.76 12.15
N GLN A 138 1.82 2.57 11.30
CA GLN A 138 1.30 3.76 10.68
C GLN A 138 1.29 3.57 9.17
N LEU A 139 0.29 4.18 8.54
CA LEU A 139 0.22 4.37 7.10
C LEU A 139 0.14 5.86 6.85
N THR A 140 1.10 6.38 6.09
CA THR A 140 1.17 7.78 5.68
C THR A 140 0.81 7.88 4.21
N LEU A 141 -0.24 8.63 3.88
CA LEU A 141 -0.65 8.89 2.50
C LEU A 141 -0.32 10.33 2.14
N ILE A 142 0.34 10.48 0.99
CA ILE A 142 0.93 11.74 0.56
C ILE A 142 0.37 12.05 -0.81
N THR A 143 -0.17 13.26 -0.95
CA THR A 143 -0.51 13.76 -2.26
C THR A 143 -0.09 15.22 -2.40
N CYS A 144 0.26 15.60 -3.61
CA CYS A 144 0.49 17.01 -3.90
C CYS A 144 -0.84 17.76 -3.80
N ASP A 145 -0.77 18.96 -3.24
CA ASP A 145 -1.88 19.90 -3.17
C ASP A 145 -1.32 21.27 -3.58
N ASP A 146 -2.14 22.12 -4.21
CA ASP A 146 -1.73 23.45 -4.69
C ASP A 146 -0.63 23.47 -5.79
N TYR A 147 -1.05 23.42 -7.06
CA TYR A 147 -0.16 23.54 -8.23
C TYR A 147 -0.02 25.00 -8.67
N ASP A 148 1.21 25.49 -8.75
CA ASP A 148 1.52 26.80 -9.30
C ASP A 148 1.83 26.69 -10.79
N GLU A 149 0.90 27.18 -11.62
CA GLU A 149 1.03 27.18 -13.08
C GLU A 149 2.18 28.07 -13.59
N ASN A 150 2.63 29.06 -12.81
CA ASN A 150 3.71 29.96 -13.21
C ASN A 150 5.09 29.33 -13.00
N THR A 151 5.25 28.54 -11.93
CA THR A 151 6.52 27.89 -11.60
C THR A 151 6.56 26.42 -12.01
N GLY A 152 5.40 25.83 -12.31
CA GLY A 152 5.23 24.41 -12.58
C GLY A 152 5.44 23.53 -11.33
N GLN A 153 5.36 24.11 -10.13
CA GLN A 153 5.68 23.43 -8.87
C GLN A 153 4.42 23.16 -8.04
N TRP A 154 4.44 22.06 -7.31
CA TRP A 154 3.45 21.77 -6.28
C TRP A 154 3.93 22.38 -4.96
N LEU A 155 3.23 23.41 -4.50
CA LEU A 155 3.65 24.27 -3.38
C LEU A 155 3.36 23.66 -2.01
N THR A 156 2.43 22.71 -1.95
CA THR A 156 2.09 22.03 -0.70
C THR A 156 1.89 20.54 -0.91
N ARG A 157 1.92 19.80 0.19
CA ARG A 157 1.56 18.38 0.24
C ARG A 157 0.54 18.20 1.31
N LYS A 158 -0.50 17.43 1.00
CA LYS A 158 -1.48 16.99 1.97
C LYS A 158 -1.10 15.60 2.47
N ILE A 159 -0.96 15.49 3.79
CA ILE A 159 -0.52 14.28 4.49
C ILE A 159 -1.68 13.74 5.32
N TYR A 160 -1.96 12.44 5.13
CA TYR A 160 -2.92 11.70 5.92
C TYR A 160 -2.19 10.63 6.71
N VAL A 161 -2.26 10.73 8.03
CA VAL A 161 -1.69 9.72 8.93
C VAL A 161 -2.82 8.83 9.41
N ALA A 162 -2.65 7.53 9.22
CA ALA A 162 -3.57 6.50 9.68
C ALA A 162 -2.86 5.51 10.60
N GLU A 163 -3.50 5.14 11.71
CA GLU A 163 -2.97 4.16 12.65
C GLU A 163 -3.62 2.79 12.41
N GLN A 164 -2.84 1.72 12.53
CA GLN A 164 -3.37 0.36 12.43
C GLN A 164 -4.34 0.06 13.58
N VAL A 165 -5.47 -0.57 13.25
CA VAL A 165 -6.56 -0.88 14.18
C VAL A 165 -6.86 -2.37 14.34
N ALA A 166 -6.27 -3.22 13.50
CA ALA A 166 -6.38 -4.69 13.57
C ALA A 166 -5.28 -5.36 12.75
#